data_AF-A0A6V7PJE2-F1
#
_entry.id   AF-A0A6V7PJE2-F1
#
_cell.length_a   1.000
_cell.length_b   1.000
_cell.length_c   1.000
_cell.angle_alpha   90.00
_cell.angle_beta   90.00
_cell.angle_gamma   90.00
#
_symmetry.space_group_name_H-M   'P 1'
#
loop_
_entity.id
_entity.type
_entity.pdbx_description
1 polymer ?
#
loop_
_entity_poly.entity_id
_entity_poly.type
_entity_poly.pdbx_seq_one_letter_code
_entity_poly.pdbx_strand_id
1 'polypeptide(L)'
;MKYPSQQQPWQPGEHDTQANRRIAETLSKYCTYLVALAPELLPDDAAATTIAYKAAVREIQDAILKGHDSKDFERVTKMRKANGTAAERGAELGHQLVEAVGDERRVWKVLAERWTEIVVYIAPSDDVKSHAQALAHGGEFITHIWALLTHGGILRWPAANENAPPPPAADQSPV
;
A
#
# COMPACT_ATOMS: atom_id res chain seq x y z
N MET A 1 -38.79 -32.81 24.15
CA MET A 1 -38.84 -31.90 22.99
C MET A 1 -37.76 -30.84 23.19
N LYS A 2 -36.61 -30.96 22.51
CA LYS A 2 -35.52 -29.97 22.56
C LYS A 2 -35.74 -28.97 21.42
N TYR A 3 -35.85 -27.69 21.74
CA TYR A 3 -35.83 -26.62 20.74
C TYR A 3 -34.42 -26.48 20.15
N PRO A 4 -34.24 -26.45 18.82
CA PRO A 4 -32.95 -26.12 18.23
C PRO A 4 -32.79 -24.61 18.06
N SER A 5 -31.62 -24.14 18.51
CA SER A 5 -30.82 -23.08 17.88
C SER A 5 -31.45 -21.69 17.76
N GLN A 6 -31.22 -20.84 18.75
CA GLN A 6 -31.19 -19.39 18.53
C GLN A 6 -30.15 -19.09 17.45
N GLN A 7 -30.62 -18.77 16.24
CA GLN A 7 -29.79 -18.11 15.25
C GLN A 7 -29.41 -16.74 15.82
N GLN A 8 -28.12 -16.45 15.87
CA GLN A 8 -27.63 -15.13 16.24
C GLN A 8 -28.23 -14.08 15.29
N PRO A 9 -28.62 -12.89 15.79
CA PRO A 9 -29.24 -11.86 14.96
C PRO A 9 -28.31 -11.49 13.79
N TRP A 10 -28.86 -11.44 12.58
CA TRP A 10 -28.17 -10.95 11.39
C TRP A 10 -27.71 -9.51 11.60
N GLN A 11 -26.40 -9.32 11.72
CA GLN A 11 -25.72 -8.03 11.93
C GLN A 11 -24.99 -7.65 10.63
N PRO A 12 -25.68 -7.08 9.63
CA PRO A 12 -25.13 -6.84 8.28
C PRO A 12 -23.82 -6.04 8.31
N GLY A 13 -23.71 -5.04 9.19
CA GLY A 13 -22.50 -4.21 9.24
C GLY A 13 -21.28 -4.85 9.93
N GLU A 14 -21.44 -5.90 10.73
CA GLU A 14 -20.29 -6.57 11.39
C GLU A 14 -19.55 -7.47 10.40
N HIS A 15 -20.30 -8.19 9.58
CA HIS A 15 -19.76 -9.04 8.52
C HIS A 15 -18.95 -8.22 7.52
N ASP A 16 -19.47 -7.05 7.10
CA ASP A 16 -18.77 -6.15 6.18
C ASP A 16 -17.48 -5.57 6.79
N THR A 17 -17.50 -5.27 8.09
CA THR A 17 -16.30 -4.78 8.80
C THR A 17 -15.21 -5.85 8.85
N GLN A 18 -15.58 -7.10 9.18
CA GLN A 18 -14.64 -8.21 9.19
C GLN A 18 -14.08 -8.50 7.80
N ALA A 19 -14.91 -8.43 6.76
CA ALA A 19 -14.48 -8.59 5.37
C ALA A 19 -13.48 -7.50 4.97
N ASN A 20 -13.79 -6.23 5.21
CA ASN A 20 -12.91 -5.10 4.91
C ASN A 20 -11.57 -5.21 5.65
N ARG A 21 -11.60 -5.57 6.94
CA ARG A 21 -10.38 -5.80 7.72
C ARG A 21 -9.52 -6.91 7.10
N ARG A 22 -10.12 -8.04 6.70
CA ARG A 22 -9.40 -9.14 6.04
C ARG A 22 -8.79 -8.70 4.71
N ILE A 23 -9.50 -7.90 3.91
CA ILE A 23 -9.00 -7.36 2.65
C ILE A 23 -7.79 -6.46 2.93
N ALA A 24 -7.92 -5.49 3.83
CA ALA A 24 -6.84 -4.57 4.20
C ALA A 24 -5.60 -5.32 4.71
N GLU A 25 -5.77 -6.27 5.63
CA GLU A 25 -4.66 -7.07 6.16
C GLU A 25 -4.02 -7.96 5.10
N THR A 26 -4.80 -8.60 4.23
CA THR A 26 -4.28 -9.48 3.17
C THR A 26 -3.49 -8.68 2.14
N LEU A 27 -4.07 -7.59 1.63
CA LEU A 27 -3.43 -6.79 0.58
C LEU A 27 -2.22 -6.00 1.10
N SER A 28 -2.25 -5.50 2.34
CA SER A 28 -1.07 -4.86 2.95
C SER A 28 0.10 -5.83 3.10
N LYS A 29 -0.17 -7.06 3.56
CA LYS A 29 0.83 -8.14 3.62
C LYS A 29 1.36 -8.50 2.24
N TYR A 30 0.48 -8.58 1.24
CA TYR A 30 0.86 -8.85 -0.13
C TYR A 30 1.77 -7.75 -0.71
N CYS A 31 1.42 -6.47 -0.51
CA CYS A 31 2.26 -5.35 -0.94
C CYS A 31 3.63 -5.37 -0.24
N THR A 32 3.66 -5.72 1.05
CA THR A 32 4.90 -5.89 1.82
C THR A 32 5.74 -7.04 1.27
N TYR A 33 5.11 -8.16 0.91
CA TYR A 33 5.74 -9.29 0.24
C TYR A 33 6.38 -8.86 -1.09
N LEU A 34 5.65 -8.12 -1.93
CA LEU A 34 6.16 -7.65 -3.22
C LEU A 34 7.42 -6.80 -3.06
N VAL A 35 7.40 -5.77 -2.20
CA VAL A 35 8.59 -4.91 -2.02
C VAL A 35 9.77 -5.62 -1.36
N ALA A 36 9.52 -6.73 -0.65
CA ALA A 36 10.55 -7.50 0.04
C ALA A 36 11.17 -8.61 -0.82
N LEU A 37 10.36 -9.27 -1.65
CA LEU A 37 10.69 -10.54 -2.29
C LEU A 37 10.45 -10.59 -3.80
N ALA A 38 9.65 -9.69 -4.36
CA ALA A 38 9.40 -9.60 -5.80
C ALA A 38 9.43 -8.13 -6.30
N PRO A 39 10.45 -7.32 -5.94
CA PRO A 39 10.49 -5.91 -6.33
C PRO A 39 10.60 -5.70 -7.85
N GLU A 40 11.03 -6.71 -8.61
CA GLU A 40 11.07 -6.73 -10.08
C GLU A 40 9.68 -6.73 -10.74
N LEU A 41 8.62 -6.98 -9.97
CA LEU A 41 7.23 -6.92 -10.45
C LEU A 41 6.58 -5.55 -10.24
N LEU A 42 7.32 -4.56 -9.78
CA LEU A 42 6.82 -3.22 -9.50
C LEU A 42 7.21 -2.23 -10.62
N PRO A 43 6.52 -1.08 -10.74
CA PRO A 43 6.82 -0.05 -11.75
C PRO A 43 8.16 0.66 -11.53
N ASP A 44 8.63 0.70 -10.29
CA ASP A 44 9.83 1.45 -9.92
C ASP A 44 11.08 0.54 -9.93
N ASP A 45 12.26 1.16 -10.01
CA ASP A 45 13.53 0.44 -9.95
C ASP A 45 13.59 -0.52 -8.74
N ALA A 46 13.80 -1.80 -9.03
CA ALA A 46 13.77 -2.87 -8.02
C ALA A 46 14.83 -2.66 -6.93
N ALA A 47 15.99 -2.09 -7.29
CA ALA A 47 17.05 -1.78 -6.34
C ALA A 47 16.64 -0.61 -5.42
N ALA A 48 16.10 0.48 -5.96
CA ALA A 48 15.55 1.60 -5.20
C ALA A 48 14.45 1.15 -4.24
N THR A 49 13.50 0.32 -4.72
CA THR A 49 12.45 -0.28 -3.89
C THR A 49 13.04 -1.07 -2.73
N THR A 50 14.02 -1.94 -3.02
CA THR A 50 14.68 -2.76 -1.99
C THR A 50 15.40 -1.91 -0.94
N ILE A 51 16.05 -0.82 -1.36
CA ILE A 51 16.73 0.13 -0.47
C ILE A 51 15.71 0.83 0.43
N ALA A 52 14.63 1.36 -0.16
CA ALA A 52 13.57 2.05 0.57
C ALA A 52 12.88 1.12 1.59
N TYR A 53 12.57 -0.12 1.19
CA TYR A 53 12.02 -1.13 2.09
C TYR A 53 12.94 -1.41 3.29
N LYS A 54 14.23 -1.68 3.04
CA LYS A 54 15.20 -1.95 4.12
C LYS A 54 15.38 -0.76 5.06
N ALA A 55 15.37 0.46 4.54
CA ALA A 55 15.42 1.67 5.35
C ALA A 55 14.17 1.79 6.23
N ALA A 56 12.98 1.63 5.66
CA ALA A 56 11.72 1.69 6.40
C ALA A 56 11.63 0.61 7.50
N VAL A 57 12.05 -0.62 7.22
CA VAL A 57 12.08 -1.71 8.22
C VAL A 57 12.99 -1.35 9.39
N ARG A 58 14.18 -0.79 9.13
CA ARG A 58 15.10 -0.35 10.21
C ARG A 58 14.49 0.76 11.05
N GLU A 59 13.90 1.76 10.42
CA GLU A 59 13.23 2.87 11.12
C GLU A 59 12.08 2.37 12.00
N ILE A 60 11.27 1.44 11.50
CA ILE A 60 10.17 0.82 12.25
C ILE A 60 10.71 -0.02 13.41
N GLN A 61 11.74 -0.85 13.17
CA GLN A 61 12.37 -1.65 14.22
C GLN A 61 12.97 -0.77 15.32
N ASP A 62 13.64 0.32 14.96
CA ASP A 62 14.19 1.27 15.92
C ASP A 62 13.09 1.95 16.73
N ALA A 63 12.01 2.34 16.05
CA ALA A 63 10.87 3.00 16.67
C ALA A 63 10.03 2.08 17.57
N ILE A 64 10.03 0.77 17.35
CA ILE A 64 9.22 -0.21 18.13
C ILE A 64 10.09 -0.96 19.14
N LEU A 65 11.23 -1.53 18.74
CA LEU A 65 11.99 -2.50 19.54
C LEU A 65 13.03 -1.89 20.48
N LYS A 66 13.56 -0.69 20.20
CA LYS A 66 14.62 -0.08 21.03
C LYS A 66 14.13 0.68 22.27
N GLY A 67 12.82 0.67 22.57
CA GLY A 67 12.26 1.36 23.75
C GLY A 67 11.78 0.33 24.76
N HIS A 68 12.38 0.35 25.94
CA HIS A 68 12.43 -0.81 26.83
C HIS A 68 11.22 -0.99 27.76
N ASP A 69 10.16 -0.15 27.75
CA ASP A 69 9.20 -0.19 28.89
C ASP A 69 7.82 0.50 28.75
N SER A 70 7.12 0.48 27.61
CA SER A 70 5.75 1.01 27.60
C SER A 70 4.82 0.36 26.57
N LYS A 71 3.54 0.27 26.95
CA LYS A 71 2.43 -0.23 26.15
C LYS A 71 2.47 0.39 24.75
N ASP A 72 2.66 -0.47 23.75
CA ASP A 72 3.01 -0.14 22.36
C ASP A 72 2.18 1.00 21.73
N PHE A 73 0.89 1.09 22.10
CA PHE A 73 -0.03 2.08 21.54
C PHE A 73 0.28 3.54 21.92
N GLU A 74 0.63 3.81 23.19
CA GLU A 74 0.89 5.19 23.66
C GLU A 74 2.20 5.75 23.08
N ARG A 75 3.11 4.87 22.70
CA ARG A 75 4.36 5.24 22.04
C ARG A 75 4.12 5.60 20.57
N VAL A 76 3.33 4.79 19.86
CA VAL A 76 2.94 5.07 18.46
C VAL A 76 2.24 6.43 18.34
N THR A 77 1.37 6.79 19.28
CA THR A 77 0.69 8.10 19.24
C THR A 77 1.62 9.28 19.56
N LYS A 78 2.70 9.08 20.33
CA LYS A 78 3.68 10.14 20.67
C LYS A 78 4.73 10.38 19.59
N MET A 79 5.01 9.40 18.74
CA MET A 79 6.04 9.47 17.69
C MET A 79 5.52 10.02 16.34
N ARG A 80 4.50 10.87 16.36
CA ARG A 80 3.86 11.37 15.13
C ARG A 80 4.62 12.55 14.52
N LYS A 81 5.09 12.43 13.28
CA LYS A 81 5.71 13.53 12.52
C LYS A 81 5.47 13.39 11.02
N ALA A 82 4.93 14.44 10.38
CA ALA A 82 4.70 14.47 8.93
C ALA A 82 5.99 14.38 8.09
N ASN A 83 7.08 15.01 8.57
CA ASN A 83 8.39 15.00 7.93
C ASN A 83 9.41 14.14 8.70
N GLY A 84 8.92 13.08 9.35
CA GLY A 84 9.75 12.15 10.14
C GLY A 84 10.19 10.92 9.36
N THR A 85 10.66 9.90 10.07
CA THR A 85 10.91 8.54 9.56
C THR A 85 9.63 7.89 9.02
N ALA A 86 9.74 6.80 8.25
CA ALA A 86 8.61 6.01 7.78
C ALA A 86 7.67 5.57 8.92
N ALA A 87 8.24 5.25 10.08
CA ALA A 87 7.47 4.88 11.27
C ALA A 87 6.68 6.07 11.83
N GLU A 88 7.32 7.25 11.94
CA GLU A 88 6.67 8.48 12.43
C GLU A 88 5.59 9.01 11.46
N ARG A 89 5.83 8.89 10.15
CA ARG A 89 4.86 9.23 9.10
C ARG A 89 3.69 8.25 9.09
N GLY A 90 3.94 6.95 9.26
CA GLY A 90 2.91 5.93 9.37
C GLY A 90 2.00 6.16 10.58
N ALA A 91 2.58 6.51 11.73
CA ALA A 91 1.83 6.88 12.93
C ALA A 91 0.98 8.14 12.71
N GLU A 92 1.52 9.16 12.02
CA GLU A 92 0.79 10.37 11.68
C GLU A 92 -0.42 10.08 10.77
N LEU A 93 -0.21 9.31 9.70
CA LEU A 93 -1.29 8.92 8.78
C LEU A 93 -2.37 8.10 9.47
N GLY A 94 -1.99 7.16 10.33
CA GLY A 94 -2.93 6.37 11.11
C GLY A 94 -3.80 7.23 12.04
N HIS A 95 -3.20 8.21 12.70
CA HIS A 95 -3.96 9.14 13.53
C HIS A 95 -4.90 10.03 12.71
N GLN A 96 -4.42 10.62 11.61
CA GLN A 96 -5.24 11.43 10.72
C GLN A 96 -6.44 10.66 10.19
N LEU A 97 -6.25 9.38 9.84
CA LEU A 97 -7.33 8.51 9.37
C LEU A 97 -8.38 8.29 10.47
N VAL A 98 -7.96 7.98 11.69
CA VAL A 98 -8.89 7.74 12.81
C VAL A 98 -9.66 9.01 13.17
N GLU A 99 -8.99 10.16 13.25
CA GLU A 99 -9.63 11.46 13.53
C GLU A 99 -10.61 11.86 12.43
N ALA A 100 -10.21 11.72 11.16
CA ALA A 100 -11.04 12.14 10.03
C ALA A 100 -12.29 11.26 9.84
N VAL A 101 -12.20 9.97 10.14
CA VAL A 101 -13.28 9.01 9.89
C VAL A 101 -14.17 8.80 11.11
N GLY A 102 -13.59 8.77 12.31
CA GLY A 102 -14.31 8.68 13.59
C GLY A 102 -15.08 7.37 13.87
N ASP A 103 -15.11 6.43 12.91
CA ASP A 103 -15.82 5.15 13.02
C ASP A 103 -14.93 3.99 12.54
N GLU A 104 -14.75 2.97 13.38
CA GLU A 104 -13.85 1.84 13.11
C GLU A 104 -14.26 1.07 11.85
N ARG A 105 -15.57 0.89 11.61
CA ARG A 105 -16.04 0.14 10.43
C ARG A 105 -15.67 0.86 9.14
N ARG A 106 -15.83 2.18 9.14
CA ARG A 106 -15.42 3.04 8.03
C ARG A 106 -13.91 3.12 7.88
N VAL A 107 -13.13 3.13 8.97
CA VAL A 107 -11.65 3.07 8.91
C VAL A 107 -11.20 1.81 8.18
N TRP A 108 -11.73 0.64 8.55
CA TRP A 108 -11.40 -0.61 7.86
C TRP A 108 -11.82 -0.60 6.39
N LYS A 109 -12.97 0.00 6.06
CA LYS A 109 -13.40 0.18 4.67
C LYS A 109 -12.40 1.03 3.88
N VAL A 110 -12.00 2.18 4.40
CA VAL A 110 -11.02 3.08 3.75
C VAL A 110 -9.68 2.37 3.55
N LEU A 111 -9.21 1.61 4.55
CA LEU A 111 -7.97 0.83 4.39
C LEU A 111 -8.10 -0.26 3.32
N ALA A 112 -9.22 -0.97 3.27
CA ALA A 112 -9.46 -2.00 2.26
C ALA A 112 -9.45 -1.42 0.85
N GLU A 113 -10.17 -0.31 0.64
CA GLU A 113 -10.20 0.42 -0.63
C GLU A 113 -8.80 0.92 -0.99
N ARG A 114 -8.09 1.52 -0.03
CA ARG A 114 -6.75 2.07 -0.26
C ARG A 114 -5.73 1.02 -0.68
N TRP A 115 -5.71 -0.14 -0.02
CA TRP A 115 -4.79 -1.20 -0.42
C TRP A 115 -5.18 -1.84 -1.76
N THR A 116 -6.47 -1.89 -2.07
CA THR A 116 -6.95 -2.32 -3.40
C THR A 116 -6.45 -1.36 -4.49
N GLU A 117 -6.58 -0.05 -4.27
CA GLU A 117 -6.04 0.99 -5.15
C GLU A 117 -4.54 0.85 -5.32
N ILE A 118 -3.79 0.64 -4.23
CA ILE A 118 -2.33 0.49 -4.29
C ILE A 118 -1.94 -0.70 -5.17
N VAL A 119 -2.59 -1.87 -5.03
CA VAL A 119 -2.29 -3.05 -5.85
C VAL A 119 -2.54 -2.79 -7.33
N VAL A 120 -3.64 -2.11 -7.68
CA VAL A 120 -3.91 -1.73 -9.08
C VAL A 120 -2.92 -0.67 -9.56
N TYR A 121 -2.53 0.26 -8.70
CA TYR A 121 -1.60 1.33 -9.03
C TYR A 121 -0.20 0.81 -9.31
N ILE A 122 0.28 -0.16 -8.54
CA ILE A 122 1.62 -0.74 -8.70
C ILE A 122 1.68 -1.88 -9.73
N ALA A 123 0.58 -2.21 -10.40
CA ALA A 123 0.54 -3.31 -11.36
C ALA A 123 1.12 -2.96 -12.75
N PRO A 124 0.87 -1.78 -13.36
CA PRO A 124 1.58 -1.39 -14.58
C PRO A 124 3.08 -1.33 -14.32
N SER A 125 3.87 -1.91 -15.20
CA SER A 125 5.32 -1.95 -15.09
C SER A 125 5.92 -2.04 -16.50
N ASP A 126 7.07 -1.38 -16.68
CA ASP A 126 7.86 -1.41 -17.90
C ASP A 126 8.74 -2.66 -18.00
N ASP A 127 8.95 -3.39 -16.89
CA ASP A 127 9.62 -4.69 -16.89
C ASP A 127 8.66 -5.82 -17.32
N VAL A 128 8.34 -5.79 -18.61
CA VAL A 128 7.56 -6.83 -19.31
C VAL A 128 8.21 -8.20 -19.18
N LYS A 129 9.55 -8.26 -19.10
CA LYS A 129 10.28 -9.53 -19.05
C LYS A 129 10.05 -10.23 -17.71
N SER A 130 10.19 -9.51 -16.59
CA SER A 130 9.95 -10.07 -15.25
C SER A 130 8.51 -10.53 -15.10
N HIS A 131 7.54 -9.76 -15.60
CA HIS A 131 6.13 -10.14 -15.61
C HIS A 131 5.85 -11.38 -16.48
N ALA A 132 6.36 -11.43 -17.71
CA ALA A 132 6.19 -12.58 -18.60
C ALA A 132 6.86 -13.84 -18.05
N GLN A 133 8.04 -13.71 -17.42
CA GLN A 133 8.72 -14.82 -16.77
C GLN A 133 7.92 -15.35 -15.58
N ALA A 134 7.36 -14.48 -14.74
CA ALA A 134 6.51 -14.91 -13.64
C ALA A 134 5.26 -15.67 -14.13
N LEU A 135 4.59 -15.17 -15.17
CA LEU A 135 3.44 -15.85 -15.80
C LEU A 135 3.79 -17.25 -16.32
N ALA A 136 4.97 -17.42 -16.93
CA ALA A 136 5.43 -18.72 -17.42
C ALA A 136 5.61 -19.78 -16.31
N HIS A 137 5.75 -19.35 -15.05
CA HIS A 137 5.91 -20.21 -13.88
C HIS A 137 4.64 -20.31 -13.01
N GLY A 138 3.48 -19.91 -13.54
CA GLY A 138 2.19 -19.96 -12.83
C GLY A 138 1.61 -18.59 -12.48
N GLY A 139 2.40 -17.53 -12.61
CA GLY A 139 1.99 -16.14 -12.38
C GLY A 139 1.87 -15.77 -10.89
N GLU A 140 2.07 -14.49 -10.62
CA GLU A 140 1.76 -13.84 -9.36
C GLU A 140 0.38 -13.17 -9.46
N PHE A 141 -0.27 -12.83 -8.35
CA PHE A 141 -1.56 -12.11 -8.41
C PHE A 141 -1.42 -10.79 -9.19
N ILE A 142 -0.37 -10.01 -8.92
CA ILE A 142 -0.07 -8.75 -9.61
C ILE A 142 0.17 -8.93 -11.12
N THR A 143 0.75 -10.06 -11.55
CA THR A 143 1.04 -10.28 -12.98
C THR A 143 -0.23 -10.47 -13.81
N HIS A 144 -1.29 -10.99 -13.19
CA HIS A 144 -2.59 -11.10 -13.84
C HIS A 144 -3.24 -9.71 -14.01
N ILE A 145 -3.11 -8.84 -13.00
CA ILE A 145 -3.60 -7.45 -13.09
C ILE A 145 -2.80 -6.68 -14.16
N TRP A 146 -1.47 -6.80 -14.14
CA TRP A 146 -0.60 -6.24 -15.18
C TRP A 146 -1.01 -6.68 -16.59
N ALA A 147 -1.29 -7.98 -16.81
CA ALA A 147 -1.69 -8.49 -18.11
C ALA A 147 -3.03 -7.90 -18.59
N LEU A 148 -4.01 -7.76 -17.67
CA LEU A 148 -5.31 -7.13 -17.97
C LEU A 148 -5.15 -5.64 -18.32
N LEU A 149 -4.35 -4.91 -17.56
CA LEU A 149 -4.08 -3.49 -17.79
C LEU A 149 -3.33 -3.28 -19.12
N THR A 150 -2.32 -4.10 -19.38
CA THR A 150 -1.55 -4.11 -20.63
C THR A 150 -2.43 -4.39 -21.84
N HIS A 151 -3.31 -5.40 -21.76
CA HIS A 151 -4.29 -5.69 -22.82
C HIS A 151 -5.26 -4.52 -23.02
N GLY A 152 -5.61 -3.79 -21.96
CA GLY A 152 -6.41 -2.57 -22.01
C GLY A 152 -5.64 -1.31 -22.46
N GLY A 153 -4.34 -1.42 -22.79
CA GLY A 153 -3.50 -0.29 -23.22
C GLY A 153 -2.93 0.56 -22.09
N ILE A 154 -3.08 0.14 -20.83
CA ILE A 154 -2.54 0.83 -19.65
C ILE A 154 -1.18 0.24 -19.31
N LEU A 155 -0.11 0.80 -19.88
CA LEU A 155 1.28 0.36 -19.67
C LEU A 155 1.96 1.05 -18.48
N ARG A 156 1.54 2.28 -18.18
CA ARG A 156 1.97 3.08 -17.03
C ARG A 156 0.90 4.09 -16.69
N TRP A 157 0.86 4.53 -15.43
CA TRP A 157 0.08 5.69 -15.07
C TRP A 157 0.76 6.98 -15.57
N PRO A 158 -0.01 8.00 -15.98
CA PRO A 158 0.56 9.29 -16.36
C PRO A 158 1.36 9.86 -15.19
N ALA A 159 2.57 10.33 -15.46
CA ALA A 159 3.31 11.05 -14.42
C ALA A 159 2.58 12.37 -14.18
N ALA A 160 2.48 12.82 -12.92
CA ALA A 160 1.84 14.10 -12.60
C ALA A 160 2.48 15.31 -13.35
N ASN A 161 3.69 15.17 -13.90
CA ASN A 161 4.37 16.20 -14.68
C ASN A 161 4.16 16.13 -16.20
N GLU A 162 3.47 15.11 -16.72
CA GLU A 162 3.39 14.87 -18.17
C GLU A 162 2.48 15.91 -18.88
N ASN A 163 1.71 16.66 -18.09
CA ASN A 163 0.93 17.83 -18.50
C ASN A 163 1.62 19.18 -18.21
N ALA A 164 2.86 19.19 -17.71
CA ALA A 164 3.60 20.43 -17.49
C ALA A 164 4.11 20.96 -18.85
N PRO A 165 3.92 22.26 -19.16
CA PRO A 165 4.47 22.84 -20.38
C PRO A 165 5.99 22.67 -20.41
N PRO A 166 6.60 22.41 -21.58
CA PRO A 166 8.04 22.26 -21.69
C PRO A 166 8.72 23.52 -21.14
N PRO A 167 9.88 23.40 -20.46
CA PRO A 167 10.60 24.54 -19.93
C PRO A 167 10.89 25.52 -21.07
N PRO A 168 10.75 26.85 -20.84
CA PRO A 168 10.98 27.84 -21.89
C PRO A 168 12.38 27.65 -22.45
N ALA A 169 12.48 27.61 -23.78
CA ALA A 169 13.74 27.44 -24.49
C ALA A 169 14.77 28.44 -23.94
N ALA A 170 15.95 27.94 -23.57
CA ALA A 170 17.02 28.77 -23.04
C ALA A 170 17.28 29.93 -24.01
N ASP A 171 17.26 31.13 -23.45
CA ASP A 171 17.48 32.40 -24.13
C ASP A 171 18.77 32.34 -24.96
N GLN A 172 18.61 32.19 -26.28
CA GLN A 172 19.70 32.37 -27.25
C GLN A 172 19.81 33.86 -27.56
N SER A 173 20.14 34.67 -26.56
CA SER A 173 20.57 36.04 -26.80
C SER A 173 22.07 36.03 -27.12
N PRO A 174 22.49 36.55 -28.30
CA PRO A 174 23.90 36.62 -28.65
C PRO A 174 24.58 37.68 -27.77
N VAL A 175 25.79 37.34 -27.32
CA VAL A 175 26.74 38.26 -26.67
C VAL A 175 27.18 39.35 -27.63
#